data_AF-A0A9E1QRW7-F1
#
_entry.id   AF-A0A9E1QRW7-F1
#
_cell.length_a   1.000
_cell.length_b   1.000
_cell.length_c   1.000
_cell.angle_alpha   90.00
_cell.angle_beta   90.00
_cell.angle_gamma   90.00
#
_symmetry.space_group_name_H-M   'P 1'
#
loop_
_entity.id
_entity.type
_entity.pdbx_description
1 polymer ?
#
loop_
_entity_poly.entity_id
_entity_poly.type
_entity_poly.pdbx_seq_one_letter_code
_entity_poly.pdbx_strand_id
1 'polypeptide(L)'
;MLDKSSLLKCIYLNIGKGSKFNLKLPQTWWLSFIDLLTFADKKSGDIGLYANTLYKETIKLDLSKKNTFELFELYALLIEYGLYRVGLIFRIECCSMLAKCILNNKKNNLLKTRQLLSASFEMEDLDMVGKTLNTMGPKFKDKSDLPFLYIFVKKIHPSFKVNNTLYDVGRALDSNFYSLINGKSVAIVGPIENNNFDEINNFDIIVRFNYKGSEGYLNRTDISYYNGQNGDYIVDNMGGNIPKDLKAAVFKTPIVNNVNGNLCIRKMHSIADYFMLDNSANMLPNTVADLLPYNPSKIKVFSCNMNISFGHGYNLSYGQIPVNIREKFYPTIGHDPFSQYKFMEFLYKNSLIYGSEEFAHVMTLGVDQYMESLQNQYCSQLFSIEPSTNKETC
;
A
#
# COMPACT_ATOMS: atom_id res chain seq x y z
N MET A 1 -12.47 28.53 -21.85
CA MET A 1 -13.05 27.96 -20.60
C MET A 1 -14.30 27.20 -20.98
N LEU A 2 -14.39 25.91 -20.65
CA LEU A 2 -15.67 25.20 -20.71
C LEU A 2 -16.59 25.80 -19.65
N ASP A 3 -17.86 26.04 -19.97
CA ASP A 3 -18.84 26.43 -18.95
C ASP A 3 -19.03 25.28 -17.93
N LYS A 4 -19.44 25.59 -16.68
CA LYS A 4 -19.60 24.59 -15.61
C LYS A 4 -20.51 23.42 -16.01
N SER A 5 -21.55 23.66 -16.83
CA SER A 5 -22.47 22.64 -17.32
C SER A 5 -21.81 21.70 -18.34
N SER A 6 -21.01 22.25 -19.25
CA SER A 6 -20.22 21.52 -20.22
C SER A 6 -19.12 20.66 -19.56
N LEU A 7 -18.48 21.16 -18.51
CA LEU A 7 -17.52 20.39 -17.72
C LEU A 7 -18.20 19.29 -16.90
N LEU A 8 -19.36 19.60 -16.28
CA LEU A 8 -20.20 18.59 -15.62
C LEU A 8 -20.51 17.45 -16.58
N LYS A 9 -20.96 17.78 -17.80
CA LYS A 9 -21.29 16.81 -18.83
C LYS A 9 -20.06 15.99 -19.24
N CYS A 10 -18.88 16.61 -19.37
CA CYS A 10 -17.63 15.91 -19.69
C CYS A 10 -17.18 14.96 -18.56
N ILE A 11 -17.26 15.40 -17.30
CA ILE A 11 -16.95 14.58 -16.13
C ILE A 11 -17.96 13.43 -16.00
N TYR A 12 -19.26 13.69 -16.13
CA TYR A 12 -20.29 12.65 -16.16
C TYR A 12 -20.09 11.67 -17.33
N LEU A 13 -19.65 12.15 -18.50
CA LEU A 13 -19.34 11.30 -19.65
C LEU A 13 -18.05 10.49 -19.45
N ASN A 14 -17.02 11.03 -18.79
CA ASN A 14 -15.76 10.33 -18.54
C ASN A 14 -15.86 9.36 -17.36
N ILE A 15 -16.48 9.79 -16.25
CA ILE A 15 -16.86 8.90 -15.15
C ILE A 15 -17.82 7.83 -15.67
N GLY A 16 -18.83 8.19 -16.48
CA GLY A 16 -19.78 7.23 -17.05
C GLY A 16 -19.24 6.35 -18.18
N LYS A 17 -18.09 6.70 -18.79
CA LYS A 17 -17.37 5.84 -19.76
C LYS A 17 -16.41 4.86 -19.06
N GLY A 18 -15.84 5.26 -17.92
CA GLY A 18 -14.90 4.45 -17.14
C GLY A 18 -15.58 3.55 -16.11
N SER A 19 -16.59 4.07 -15.39
CA SER A 19 -17.36 3.32 -14.41
C SER A 19 -18.56 2.69 -15.09
N LYS A 20 -18.76 1.38 -14.88
CA LYS A 20 -19.92 0.66 -15.40
C LYS A 20 -21.25 1.06 -14.70
N PHE A 21 -21.23 2.06 -13.84
CA PHE A 21 -22.32 2.36 -12.92
C PHE A 21 -22.62 3.85 -12.79
N ASN A 22 -23.91 4.16 -12.76
CA ASN A 22 -24.42 5.51 -12.58
C ASN A 22 -24.32 5.88 -11.09
N LEU A 23 -23.19 6.46 -10.66
CA LEU A 23 -22.96 6.91 -9.28
C LEU A 23 -23.96 8.03 -8.91
N LYS A 24 -25.08 7.66 -8.28
CA LYS A 24 -26.14 8.62 -7.90
C LYS A 24 -25.80 9.32 -6.59
N LEU A 25 -25.20 10.51 -6.67
CA LEU A 25 -25.04 11.42 -5.53
C LEU A 25 -25.87 12.70 -5.77
N PRO A 26 -26.23 13.45 -4.70
CA PRO A 26 -26.91 14.73 -4.85
C PRO A 26 -26.14 15.69 -5.77
N GLN A 27 -26.86 16.51 -6.53
CA GLN A 27 -26.25 17.50 -7.41
C GLN A 27 -25.31 18.45 -6.66
N THR A 28 -25.62 18.81 -5.42
CA THR A 28 -24.78 19.68 -4.57
C THR A 28 -23.41 19.07 -4.28
N TRP A 29 -23.34 17.74 -4.13
CA TRP A 29 -22.08 17.02 -3.93
C TRP A 29 -21.22 17.10 -5.19
N TRP A 30 -21.80 16.81 -6.36
CA TRP A 30 -21.09 16.89 -7.63
C TRP A 30 -20.62 18.31 -7.96
N LEU A 31 -21.45 19.31 -7.68
CA LEU A 31 -21.06 20.71 -7.82
C LEU A 31 -19.87 21.06 -6.93
N SER A 32 -19.88 20.64 -5.66
CA SER A 32 -18.74 20.84 -4.75
C SER A 32 -17.46 20.15 -5.24
N PHE A 33 -17.57 18.92 -5.74
CA PHE A 33 -16.43 18.19 -6.30
C PHE A 33 -15.86 18.90 -7.54
N ILE A 34 -16.73 19.38 -8.44
CA ILE A 34 -16.31 20.08 -9.66
C ILE A 34 -15.75 21.46 -9.35
N ASP A 35 -16.32 22.17 -8.38
CA ASP A 35 -15.78 23.44 -7.92
C ASP A 35 -14.36 23.25 -7.37
N LEU A 36 -14.11 22.18 -6.60
CA LEU A 36 -12.75 21.84 -6.17
C LEU A 36 -11.81 21.63 -7.36
N LEU A 37 -12.20 20.83 -8.35
CA LEU A 37 -11.34 20.52 -9.50
C LEU A 37 -11.08 21.74 -10.41
N THR A 38 -12.07 22.63 -10.56
CA THR A 38 -11.97 23.81 -11.45
C THR A 38 -11.30 25.02 -10.82
N PHE A 39 -11.31 25.12 -9.49
CA PHE A 39 -10.65 26.21 -8.79
C PHE A 39 -9.23 25.86 -8.34
N ALA A 40 -8.84 24.57 -8.31
CA ALA A 40 -7.46 24.15 -8.11
C ALA A 40 -6.50 24.72 -9.19
N ASP A 41 -7.00 25.02 -10.39
CA ASP A 41 -6.25 25.66 -11.48
C ASP A 41 -5.93 27.15 -11.24
N LYS A 42 -6.56 27.78 -10.24
CA LYS A 42 -6.30 29.18 -9.89
C LYS A 42 -5.37 29.19 -8.68
N LYS A 43 -4.24 29.90 -8.78
CA LYS A 43 -3.19 30.11 -7.75
C LYS A 43 -3.67 30.62 -6.37
N SER A 44 -4.97 30.65 -6.10
CA SER A 44 -5.56 30.92 -4.79
C SER A 44 -5.41 29.71 -3.88
N GLY A 45 -4.85 29.90 -2.68
CA GLY A 45 -4.67 28.87 -1.64
C GLY A 45 -5.95 28.31 -1.01
N ASP A 46 -7.05 28.24 -1.77
CA ASP A 46 -8.40 27.90 -1.28
C ASP A 46 -8.75 26.41 -1.41
N ILE A 47 -7.85 25.52 -1.86
CA ILE A 47 -8.20 24.08 -2.00
C ILE A 47 -8.68 23.46 -0.70
N GLY A 48 -8.13 23.90 0.43
CA GLY A 48 -8.55 23.44 1.76
C GLY A 48 -10.00 23.82 2.06
N LEU A 49 -10.44 25.01 1.62
CA LEU A 49 -11.83 25.46 1.75
C LEU A 49 -12.78 24.63 0.89
N TYR A 50 -12.43 24.39 -0.38
CA TYR A 50 -13.23 23.57 -1.28
C TYR A 50 -13.26 22.10 -0.85
N ALA A 51 -12.13 21.54 -0.42
CA ALA A 51 -12.04 20.20 0.14
C ALA A 51 -12.90 20.05 1.41
N ASN A 52 -12.89 21.06 2.28
CA ASN A 52 -13.75 21.08 3.47
C ASN A 52 -15.24 21.21 3.10
N THR A 53 -15.57 21.93 2.03
CA THR A 53 -16.95 22.04 1.53
C THR A 53 -17.44 20.70 1.01
N LEU A 54 -16.65 20.02 0.19
CA LEU A 54 -16.94 18.68 -0.29
C LEU A 54 -17.04 17.67 0.87
N TYR A 55 -16.15 17.75 1.86
CA TYR A 55 -16.21 16.94 3.09
C TYR A 55 -17.56 17.14 3.80
N LYS A 56 -17.99 18.39 4.01
CA LYS A 56 -19.28 18.73 4.64
C LYS A 56 -20.48 18.23 3.85
N GLU A 57 -20.43 18.25 2.52
CA GLU A 57 -21.48 17.64 1.69
C GLU A 57 -21.47 16.11 1.78
N THR A 58 -20.29 15.51 1.92
CA THR A 58 -20.12 14.05 2.01
C THR A 58 -20.69 13.47 3.30
N ILE A 59 -20.43 14.11 4.45
CA ILE A 59 -20.96 13.64 5.75
C ILE A 59 -22.49 13.74 5.86
N LYS A 60 -23.15 14.49 4.99
CA LYS A 60 -24.62 14.58 4.93
C LYS A 60 -25.25 13.42 4.16
N LEU A 61 -24.45 12.61 3.45
CA LEU A 61 -24.96 11.51 2.64
C LEU A 61 -25.40 10.35 3.52
N ASP A 62 -26.57 9.78 3.18
CA ASP A 62 -26.98 8.49 3.71
C ASP A 62 -26.30 7.36 2.91
N LEU A 63 -25.10 7.00 3.35
CA LEU A 63 -24.28 5.98 2.68
C LEU A 63 -24.82 4.56 2.87
N SER A 64 -25.69 4.33 3.85
CA SER A 64 -26.28 3.00 4.12
C SER A 64 -27.14 2.46 2.97
N LYS A 65 -27.62 3.36 2.10
CA LYS A 65 -28.39 3.04 0.88
C LYS A 65 -27.52 2.63 -0.30
N LYS A 66 -26.20 2.80 -0.20
CA LYS A 66 -25.24 2.41 -1.24
C LYS A 66 -24.85 0.96 -1.09
N ASN A 67 -24.35 0.35 -2.16
CA ASN A 67 -23.68 -0.94 -2.06
C ASN A 67 -22.15 -0.76 -1.93
N THR A 68 -21.46 -1.81 -1.47
CA THR A 68 -20.01 -1.77 -1.21
C THR A 68 -19.18 -1.44 -2.45
N PHE A 69 -19.63 -1.84 -3.64
CA PHE A 69 -18.95 -1.53 -4.88
C PHE A 69 -19.05 -0.02 -5.21
N GLU A 70 -20.24 0.58 -5.09
CA GLU A 70 -20.40 2.05 -5.28
C GLU A 70 -19.54 2.85 -4.30
N LEU A 71 -19.48 2.44 -3.03
CA LEU A 71 -18.65 3.10 -2.02
C LEU A 71 -17.16 2.98 -2.35
N PHE A 72 -16.74 1.82 -2.84
CA PHE A 72 -15.36 1.60 -3.25
C PHE A 72 -14.97 2.42 -4.48
N GLU A 73 -15.83 2.52 -5.50
CA GLU A 73 -15.58 3.36 -6.67
C GLU A 73 -15.49 4.85 -6.31
N LEU A 74 -16.34 5.32 -5.38
CA LEU A 74 -16.26 6.69 -4.88
C LEU A 74 -14.97 6.94 -4.10
N TYR A 75 -14.55 5.98 -3.28
CA TYR A 75 -13.25 6.01 -2.62
C TYR A 75 -12.12 6.10 -3.64
N ALA A 76 -12.06 5.19 -4.62
CA ALA A 76 -11.03 5.16 -5.65
C ALA A 76 -10.96 6.49 -6.42
N LEU A 77 -12.12 6.99 -6.87
CA LEU A 77 -12.23 8.29 -7.54
C LEU A 77 -11.62 9.41 -6.69
N LEU A 78 -11.92 9.48 -5.40
CA LEU A 78 -11.43 10.57 -4.55
C LEU A 78 -9.93 10.49 -4.30
N ILE A 79 -9.39 9.27 -4.15
CA ILE A 79 -7.94 9.06 -3.99
C ILE A 79 -7.17 9.43 -5.25
N GLU A 80 -7.76 9.19 -6.44
CA GLU A 80 -7.25 9.68 -7.73
C GLU A 80 -7.25 11.22 -7.85
N TYR A 81 -7.77 11.98 -6.90
CA TYR A 81 -7.61 13.44 -6.86
C TYR A 81 -6.92 13.90 -5.57
N GLY A 82 -6.29 12.97 -4.84
CA GLY A 82 -5.64 13.25 -3.56
C GLY A 82 -6.60 13.71 -2.46
N LEU A 83 -7.91 13.46 -2.61
CA LEU A 83 -8.95 13.81 -1.64
C LEU A 83 -9.09 12.72 -0.56
N TYR A 84 -7.97 12.35 0.05
CA TYR A 84 -7.86 11.23 0.98
C TYR A 84 -8.85 11.32 2.15
N ARG A 85 -9.03 12.52 2.72
CA ARG A 85 -9.91 12.72 3.88
C ARG A 85 -11.39 12.55 3.52
N VAL A 86 -11.78 12.92 2.30
CA VAL A 86 -13.16 12.71 1.81
C VAL A 86 -13.35 11.24 1.44
N GLY A 87 -12.37 10.64 0.75
CA GLY A 87 -12.39 9.22 0.38
C GLY A 87 -12.52 8.30 1.59
N LEU A 88 -11.85 8.65 2.69
CA LEU A 88 -11.89 7.91 3.96
C LEU A 88 -13.32 7.65 4.45
N ILE A 89 -14.25 8.59 4.30
CA ILE A 89 -15.65 8.44 4.72
C ILE A 89 -16.30 7.26 3.98
N PHE A 90 -16.15 7.19 2.66
CA PHE A 90 -16.68 6.11 1.85
C PHE A 90 -16.01 4.78 2.17
N ARG A 91 -14.70 4.79 2.45
CA ARG A 91 -13.95 3.59 2.79
C ARG A 91 -14.40 2.97 4.11
N ILE A 92 -14.56 3.78 5.16
CA ILE A 92 -15.03 3.30 6.47
C ILE A 92 -16.40 2.61 6.33
N GLU A 93 -17.34 3.24 5.61
CA GLU A 93 -18.66 2.64 5.40
C GLU A 93 -18.57 1.36 4.56
N CYS A 94 -17.74 1.34 3.51
CA CYS A 94 -17.52 0.15 2.69
C CYS A 94 -17.04 -1.04 3.53
N CYS A 95 -16.04 -0.83 4.40
CA CYS A 95 -15.52 -1.88 5.28
C CYS A 95 -16.54 -2.32 6.33
N SER A 96 -17.28 -1.38 6.93
CA SER A 96 -18.39 -1.68 7.86
C SER A 96 -19.46 -2.56 7.20
N MET A 97 -19.84 -2.25 5.96
CA MET A 97 -20.81 -3.05 5.20
C MET A 97 -20.26 -4.43 4.80
N LEU A 98 -19.00 -4.50 4.37
CA LEU A 98 -18.34 -5.76 4.02
C LEU A 98 -18.22 -6.67 5.25
N ALA A 99 -17.82 -6.14 6.40
CA ALA A 99 -17.68 -6.91 7.63
C ALA A 99 -19.02 -7.52 8.12
N LYS A 100 -20.15 -6.93 7.75
CA LYS A 100 -21.50 -7.46 8.01
C LYS A 100 -21.95 -8.53 7.00
N CYS A 101 -21.19 -8.77 5.93
CA CYS A 101 -21.56 -9.76 4.91
C CYS A 101 -21.45 -11.20 5.46
N ILE A 102 -22.39 -12.05 5.05
CA ILE A 102 -22.41 -13.46 5.46
C ILE A 102 -21.34 -14.24 4.68
N LEU A 103 -20.31 -14.70 5.41
CA LEU A 103 -19.19 -15.54 4.95
C LEU A 103 -19.58 -16.66 3.97
N ASN A 104 -20.65 -17.39 4.32
CA ASN A 104 -21.06 -18.63 3.65
C ASN A 104 -22.15 -18.47 2.59
N ASN A 105 -22.34 -17.26 2.06
CA ASN A 105 -23.21 -17.11 0.89
C ASN A 105 -22.59 -17.88 -0.28
N LYS A 106 -23.28 -18.91 -0.80
CA LYS A 106 -22.82 -19.75 -1.94
C LYS A 106 -22.45 -18.93 -3.18
N LYS A 107 -22.90 -17.67 -3.28
CA LYS A 107 -22.58 -16.71 -4.34
C LYS A 107 -21.24 -15.98 -4.15
N ASN A 108 -20.56 -16.13 -3.02
CA ASN A 108 -19.30 -15.44 -2.75
C ASN A 108 -18.14 -16.09 -3.53
N ASN A 109 -17.70 -15.42 -4.59
CA ASN A 109 -16.46 -15.76 -5.29
C ASN A 109 -15.21 -15.43 -4.43
N LEU A 110 -14.03 -15.84 -4.91
CA LEU A 110 -12.76 -15.61 -4.21
C LEU A 110 -12.52 -14.11 -3.92
N LEU A 111 -12.84 -13.23 -4.88
CA LEU A 111 -12.68 -11.78 -4.73
C LEU A 111 -13.46 -11.23 -3.53
N LYS A 112 -14.76 -11.54 -3.42
CA LYS A 112 -15.59 -11.12 -2.28
C LYS A 112 -15.08 -11.68 -0.96
N THR A 113 -14.56 -12.91 -0.95
CA THR A 113 -13.95 -13.50 0.25
C THR A 113 -12.65 -12.78 0.64
N ARG A 114 -11.83 -12.36 -0.33
CA ARG A 114 -10.65 -11.50 -0.06
C ARG A 114 -11.03 -10.12 0.47
N GLN A 115 -12.05 -9.49 -0.13
CA GLN A 115 -12.56 -8.20 0.33
C GLN A 115 -13.05 -8.27 1.78
N LEU A 116 -13.75 -9.34 2.13
CA LEU A 116 -14.14 -9.59 3.52
C LEU A 116 -12.93 -9.79 4.44
N LEU A 117 -11.91 -10.54 4.02
CA LEU A 117 -10.68 -10.75 4.81
C LEU A 117 -9.99 -9.41 5.12
N SER A 118 -9.82 -8.56 4.10
CA SER A 118 -9.24 -7.23 4.24
C SER A 118 -10.11 -6.34 5.14
N ALA A 119 -11.41 -6.24 4.89
CA ALA A 119 -12.31 -5.43 5.71
C ALA A 119 -12.33 -5.88 7.18
N SER A 120 -12.36 -7.19 7.46
CA SER A 120 -12.30 -7.73 8.82
C SER A 120 -11.00 -7.39 9.52
N PHE A 121 -9.88 -7.45 8.79
CA PHE A 121 -8.58 -7.06 9.33
C PHE A 121 -8.51 -5.55 9.61
N GLU A 122 -9.01 -4.71 8.71
CA GLU A 122 -9.06 -3.24 8.89
C GLU A 122 -9.94 -2.82 10.07
N MET A 123 -10.98 -3.60 10.35
CA MET A 123 -11.86 -3.46 11.52
C MET A 123 -11.32 -4.17 12.78
N GLU A 124 -10.15 -4.80 12.68
CA GLU A 124 -9.48 -5.54 13.76
C GLU A 124 -10.32 -6.70 14.35
N ASP A 125 -11.25 -7.24 13.57
CA ASP A 125 -12.03 -8.45 13.90
C ASP A 125 -11.24 -9.72 13.50
N LEU A 126 -10.29 -10.08 14.36
CA LEU A 126 -9.37 -11.20 14.11
C LEU A 126 -10.07 -12.57 14.08
N ASP A 127 -11.20 -12.72 14.78
CA ASP A 127 -12.01 -13.94 14.70
C ASP A 127 -12.63 -14.08 13.31
N MET A 128 -13.14 -12.98 12.74
CA MET A 128 -13.63 -12.96 11.37
C MET A 128 -12.50 -13.15 10.35
N VAL A 129 -11.31 -12.60 10.58
CA VAL A 129 -10.10 -12.87 9.76
C VAL A 129 -9.84 -14.38 9.69
N GLY A 130 -9.78 -15.06 10.85
CA GLY A 130 -9.55 -16.50 10.91
C GLY A 130 -10.65 -17.33 10.23
N LYS A 131 -11.93 -16.99 10.47
CA LYS A 131 -13.08 -17.63 9.81
C LYS A 131 -13.04 -17.44 8.28
N THR A 132 -12.71 -16.24 7.82
CA THR A 132 -12.61 -15.90 6.40
C THR A 132 -11.49 -16.68 5.74
N LEU A 133 -10.30 -16.72 6.34
CA LEU A 133 -9.16 -17.44 5.80
C LEU A 133 -9.43 -18.96 5.68
N ASN A 134 -10.05 -19.58 6.71
CA ASN A 134 -10.46 -20.98 6.66
C ASN A 134 -11.49 -21.26 5.53
N THR A 135 -12.38 -20.30 5.25
CA THR A 135 -13.36 -20.39 4.15
C THR A 135 -12.72 -20.15 2.77
N MET A 136 -11.66 -19.35 2.72
CA MET A 136 -10.95 -18.99 1.49
C MET A 136 -10.03 -20.11 1.01
N GLY A 137 -9.39 -20.85 1.92
CA GLY A 137 -8.42 -21.92 1.62
C GLY A 137 -8.83 -22.87 0.48
N PRO A 138 -10.06 -23.45 0.50
CA PRO A 138 -10.54 -24.33 -0.58
C PRO A 138 -10.75 -23.65 -1.93
N LYS A 139 -10.91 -22.31 -1.98
CA LYS A 139 -11.20 -21.55 -3.21
C LYS A 139 -9.93 -21.15 -3.99
N PHE A 140 -8.74 -21.36 -3.42
CA PHE A 140 -7.47 -21.07 -4.07
C PHE A 140 -7.17 -22.07 -5.20
N LYS A 141 -6.85 -21.53 -6.39
CA LYS A 141 -6.30 -22.33 -7.49
C LYS A 141 -4.83 -22.67 -7.22
N ASP A 142 -4.02 -21.66 -6.93
CA ASP A 142 -2.65 -21.79 -6.44
C ASP A 142 -2.66 -21.62 -4.92
N LYS A 143 -2.06 -22.58 -4.22
CA LYS A 143 -2.04 -22.65 -2.75
C LYS A 143 -0.65 -22.32 -2.18
N SER A 144 0.29 -21.82 -2.99
CA SER A 144 1.66 -21.50 -2.56
C SER A 144 1.72 -20.57 -1.34
N ASP A 145 0.84 -19.57 -1.31
CA ASP A 145 0.86 -18.52 -0.29
C ASP A 145 0.01 -18.90 0.94
N LEU A 146 -0.80 -19.96 0.85
CA LEU A 146 -1.74 -20.33 1.90
C LEU A 146 -1.04 -20.76 3.21
N PRO A 147 0.04 -21.56 3.21
CA PRO A 147 0.81 -21.84 4.42
C PRO A 147 1.34 -20.56 5.08
N PHE A 148 1.88 -19.64 4.28
CA PHE A 148 2.42 -18.37 4.76
C PHE A 148 1.34 -17.48 5.37
N LEU A 149 0.17 -17.41 4.74
CA LEU A 149 -1.02 -16.73 5.30
C LEU A 149 -1.43 -17.33 6.64
N TYR A 150 -1.45 -18.67 6.78
CA TYR A 150 -1.77 -19.31 8.05
C TYR A 150 -0.75 -18.99 9.15
N ILE A 151 0.56 -18.99 8.83
CA ILE A 151 1.61 -18.58 9.78
C ILE A 151 1.39 -17.13 10.21
N PHE A 152 1.21 -16.25 9.24
CA PHE A 152 1.02 -14.83 9.47
C PHE A 152 -0.21 -14.58 10.35
N VAL A 153 -1.36 -15.18 10.00
CA VAL A 153 -2.59 -15.06 10.80
C VAL A 153 -2.40 -15.63 12.20
N LYS A 154 -1.70 -16.75 12.38
CA LYS A 154 -1.39 -17.30 13.72
C LYS A 154 -0.49 -16.36 14.55
N LYS A 155 0.38 -15.58 13.91
CA LYS A 155 1.20 -14.57 14.60
C LYS A 155 0.37 -13.38 15.08
N ILE A 156 -0.59 -12.91 14.28
CA ILE A 156 -1.46 -11.78 14.66
C ILE A 156 -2.66 -12.21 15.53
N HIS A 157 -3.08 -13.47 15.45
CA HIS A 157 -4.19 -14.07 16.21
C HIS A 157 -3.75 -15.43 16.77
N PRO A 158 -3.07 -15.48 17.93
CA PRO A 158 -2.52 -16.72 18.47
C PRO A 158 -3.54 -17.82 18.78
N SER A 159 -4.80 -17.45 19.02
CA SER A 159 -5.92 -18.38 19.24
C SER A 159 -6.48 -18.98 17.95
N PHE A 160 -6.02 -18.52 16.77
CA PHE A 160 -6.44 -19.02 15.47
C PHE A 160 -6.18 -20.53 15.35
N LYS A 161 -7.22 -21.27 14.97
CA LYS A 161 -7.14 -22.70 14.64
C LYS A 161 -7.35 -22.90 13.14
N VAL A 162 -6.38 -23.55 12.52
CA VAL A 162 -6.47 -23.97 11.12
C VAL A 162 -7.39 -25.18 11.05
N ASN A 163 -8.47 -25.07 10.28
CA ASN A 163 -9.45 -26.18 10.15
C ASN A 163 -8.96 -27.31 9.21
N ASN A 164 -7.90 -27.05 8.44
CA ASN A 164 -7.35 -28.01 7.48
C ASN A 164 -6.09 -28.69 8.04
N THR A 165 -6.13 -30.00 8.17
CA THR A 165 -5.02 -30.89 8.56
C THR A 165 -3.92 -31.03 7.51
N LEU A 166 -4.02 -30.33 6.38
CA LEU A 166 -3.23 -30.60 5.17
C LEU A 166 -1.93 -29.79 5.03
N TYR A 167 -1.61 -28.88 5.95
CA TYR A 167 -0.42 -28.05 5.80
C TYR A 167 0.55 -28.28 6.95
N ASP A 168 1.63 -28.99 6.65
CA ASP A 168 2.85 -28.92 7.47
C ASP A 168 3.48 -27.55 7.23
N VAL A 169 3.02 -26.60 8.04
CA VAL A 169 3.41 -25.19 8.02
C VAL A 169 4.94 -25.03 8.11
N GLY A 170 5.64 -25.96 8.77
CA GLY A 170 7.10 -25.94 8.90
C GLY A 170 7.84 -26.29 7.61
N ARG A 171 7.23 -27.05 6.69
CA ARG A 171 7.85 -27.41 5.40
C ARG A 171 7.71 -26.35 4.32
N ALA A 172 6.86 -25.35 4.53
CA ALA A 172 6.61 -24.31 3.52
C ALA A 172 7.69 -23.24 3.48
N LEU A 173 8.41 -23.01 4.58
CA LEU A 173 9.45 -21.98 4.68
C LEU A 173 10.72 -22.43 3.97
N ASP A 174 11.33 -21.53 3.20
CA ASP A 174 12.67 -21.73 2.64
C ASP A 174 13.66 -21.90 3.79
N SER A 175 14.36 -23.05 3.87
CA SER A 175 15.25 -23.38 4.98
C SER A 175 16.46 -22.45 5.05
N ASN A 176 16.99 -22.01 3.90
CA ASN A 176 18.15 -21.12 3.86
C ASN A 176 17.75 -19.72 4.37
N PHE A 177 16.59 -19.23 3.93
CA PHE A 177 16.06 -17.95 4.38
C PHE A 177 15.62 -18.00 5.84
N TYR A 178 15.05 -19.12 6.30
CA TYR A 178 14.72 -19.34 7.70
C TYR A 178 15.97 -19.31 8.58
N SER A 179 17.04 -20.01 8.21
CA SER A 179 18.32 -19.94 8.93
C SER A 179 18.92 -18.54 8.95
N LEU A 180 18.67 -17.73 7.92
CA LEU A 180 19.13 -16.34 7.85
C LEU A 180 18.36 -15.39 8.79
N ILE A 181 17.06 -15.62 9.00
CA ILE A 181 16.16 -14.67 9.71
C ILE A 181 15.79 -15.13 11.13
N ASN A 182 15.65 -16.43 11.39
CA ASN A 182 15.09 -16.92 12.65
C ASN A 182 15.92 -16.45 13.86
N GLY A 183 15.24 -15.79 14.81
CA GLY A 183 15.85 -15.22 16.02
C GLY A 183 16.72 -13.99 15.77
N LYS A 184 16.87 -13.51 14.53
CA LYS A 184 17.68 -12.35 14.18
C LYS A 184 16.91 -11.05 14.34
N SER A 185 17.62 -10.01 14.75
CA SER A 185 17.14 -8.62 14.69
C SER A 185 17.27 -8.11 13.25
N VAL A 186 16.19 -7.55 12.71
CA VAL A 186 16.11 -7.08 11.32
C VAL A 186 15.83 -5.58 11.28
N ALA A 187 16.71 -4.83 10.62
CA ALA A 187 16.48 -3.45 10.24
C ALA A 187 15.95 -3.39 8.80
N ILE A 188 14.77 -2.83 8.58
CA ILE A 188 14.26 -2.50 7.24
C ILE A 188 14.52 -1.03 7.00
N VAL A 189 15.31 -0.69 5.99
CA VAL A 189 15.68 0.70 5.69
C VAL A 189 15.03 1.14 4.39
N GLY A 190 14.15 2.13 4.51
CA GLY A 190 13.50 2.79 3.40
C GLY A 190 14.38 3.83 2.68
N PRO A 191 13.79 4.51 1.68
CA PRO A 191 14.52 5.37 0.74
C PRO A 191 14.75 6.81 1.22
N ILE A 192 14.29 7.17 2.43
CA ILE A 192 14.46 8.51 2.98
C ILE A 192 15.85 8.63 3.62
N GLU A 193 16.56 9.72 3.36
CA GLU A 193 17.82 10.03 4.04
C GLU A 193 17.71 9.84 5.56
N ASN A 194 18.71 9.17 6.15
CA ASN A 194 18.75 8.86 7.58
C ASN A 194 20.05 9.39 8.16
N ASN A 195 20.10 9.60 9.48
CA ASN A 195 21.35 9.84 10.21
C ASN A 195 21.64 8.73 11.26
N ASN A 196 20.74 7.76 11.45
CA ASN A 196 20.81 6.72 12.47
C ASN A 196 21.65 5.50 12.04
N PHE A 197 22.75 5.70 11.31
CA PHE A 197 23.55 4.60 10.77
C PHE A 197 24.14 3.69 11.83
N ASP A 198 24.58 4.25 12.95
CA ASP A 198 25.16 3.50 14.06
C ASP A 198 24.14 2.53 14.67
N GLU A 199 22.88 2.96 14.82
CA GLU A 199 21.82 2.09 15.31
C GLU A 199 21.52 0.98 14.30
N ILE A 200 21.38 1.33 13.01
CA ILE A 200 21.07 0.38 11.93
C ILE A 200 22.15 -0.72 11.84
N ASN A 201 23.43 -0.34 11.97
CA ASN A 201 24.55 -1.27 11.86
C ASN A 201 24.62 -2.31 12.99
N ASN A 202 23.96 -2.06 14.12
CA ASN A 202 23.89 -2.99 15.25
C ASN A 202 22.89 -4.15 15.04
N PHE A 203 22.08 -4.11 13.98
CA PHE A 203 21.17 -5.20 13.67
C PHE A 203 21.90 -6.39 13.02
N ASP A 204 21.40 -7.59 13.28
CA ASP A 204 21.94 -8.82 12.69
C ASP A 204 21.78 -8.82 11.17
N ILE A 205 20.66 -8.31 10.67
CA ILE A 205 20.28 -8.29 9.26
C ILE A 205 19.77 -6.89 8.87
N ILE A 206 20.32 -6.34 7.79
CA ILE A 206 19.87 -5.09 7.18
C ILE A 206 19.19 -5.38 5.83
N VAL A 207 17.93 -4.96 5.71
CA VAL A 207 17.07 -5.12 4.54
C VAL A 207 16.91 -3.77 3.85
N ARG A 208 17.13 -3.71 2.53
CA ARG A 208 16.85 -2.53 1.69
C ARG A 208 16.00 -2.89 0.48
N PHE A 209 15.28 -1.91 -0.05
CA PHE A 209 14.53 -2.09 -1.30
C PHE A 209 15.42 -1.83 -2.52
N ASN A 210 15.24 -2.59 -3.60
CA ASN A 210 15.79 -2.30 -4.93
C ASN A 210 17.32 -1.98 -4.96
N TYR A 211 18.12 -2.63 -4.12
CA TYR A 211 19.55 -2.30 -3.96
C TYR A 211 20.40 -2.78 -5.16
N LYS A 212 21.25 -1.90 -5.70
CA LYS A 212 22.04 -2.16 -6.92
C LYS A 212 23.56 -2.13 -6.72
N GLY A 213 24.05 -2.09 -5.47
CA GLY A 213 25.48 -2.30 -5.17
C GLY A 213 26.36 -1.05 -5.06
N SER A 214 25.80 0.15 -5.22
CA SER A 214 26.61 1.40 -5.15
C SER A 214 25.82 2.65 -4.74
N GLU A 215 24.58 2.50 -4.27
CA GLU A 215 23.70 3.64 -4.01
C GLU A 215 23.47 3.85 -2.51
N GLY A 216 23.65 5.08 -2.06
CA GLY A 216 23.12 5.60 -0.81
C GLY A 216 24.11 5.76 0.34
N TYR A 217 23.54 6.07 1.49
CA TYR A 217 24.19 6.53 2.71
C TYR A 217 24.57 5.41 3.69
N LEU A 218 24.30 4.15 3.34
CA LEU A 218 24.55 2.97 4.17
C LEU A 218 25.57 2.04 3.52
N ASN A 219 26.57 1.62 4.30
CA ASN A 219 27.68 0.78 3.85
C ASN A 219 27.37 -0.73 3.86
N ARG A 220 26.25 -1.14 4.47
CA ARG A 220 25.90 -2.55 4.66
C ARG A 220 24.46 -2.82 4.22
N THR A 221 24.30 -3.85 3.40
CA THR A 221 23.01 -4.42 3.02
C THR A 221 23.14 -5.93 3.01
N ASP A 222 22.33 -6.65 3.78
CA ASP A 222 22.37 -8.11 3.82
C ASP A 222 21.33 -8.73 2.89
N ILE A 223 20.15 -8.10 2.77
CA ILE A 223 19.04 -8.60 1.97
C ILE A 223 18.47 -7.46 1.16
N SER A 224 18.17 -7.71 -0.12
CA SER A 224 17.37 -6.78 -0.89
C SER A 224 16.06 -7.37 -1.39
N TYR A 225 15.00 -6.58 -1.24
CA TYR A 225 13.68 -6.85 -1.79
C TYR A 225 13.46 -6.01 -3.04
N TYR A 226 13.24 -6.67 -4.17
CA TYR A 226 13.06 -6.05 -5.47
C TYR A 226 11.59 -6.07 -5.87
N ASN A 227 11.07 -4.91 -6.26
CA ASN A 227 9.79 -4.85 -6.96
C ASN A 227 9.92 -5.39 -8.40
N GLY A 228 8.80 -5.54 -9.12
CA GLY A 228 8.81 -6.13 -10.46
C GLY A 228 9.74 -5.38 -11.43
N GLN A 229 9.59 -4.06 -11.54
CA GLN A 229 10.40 -3.22 -12.43
C GLN A 229 11.91 -3.28 -12.13
N ASN A 230 12.30 -3.27 -10.85
CA ASN A 230 13.71 -3.37 -10.49
C ASN A 230 14.22 -4.81 -10.63
N GLY A 231 13.37 -5.82 -10.46
CA GLY A 231 13.70 -7.20 -10.79
C GLY A 231 14.04 -7.36 -12.27
N ASP A 232 13.19 -6.80 -13.15
CA ASP A 232 13.41 -6.78 -14.60
C ASP A 232 14.71 -6.02 -14.94
N TYR A 233 14.94 -4.86 -14.31
CA TYR A 233 16.19 -4.09 -14.47
C TYR A 233 17.45 -4.90 -14.11
N ILE A 234 17.42 -5.69 -13.03
CA ILE A 234 18.56 -6.56 -12.68
C ILE A 234 18.86 -7.53 -13.83
N VAL A 235 17.84 -8.12 -14.44
CA VAL A 235 18.01 -9.07 -15.54
C VAL A 235 18.50 -8.36 -16.81
N ASP A 236 17.78 -7.33 -17.22
CA ASP A 236 17.93 -6.70 -18.54
C ASP A 236 19.15 -5.78 -18.61
N ASN A 237 19.47 -5.07 -17.53
CA ASN A 237 20.53 -4.06 -17.51
C ASN A 237 21.78 -4.50 -16.76
N MET A 238 21.65 -5.38 -15.77
CA MET A 238 22.79 -5.88 -14.98
C MET A 238 23.20 -7.30 -15.38
N GLY A 239 22.58 -7.88 -16.42
CA GLY A 239 22.84 -9.25 -16.87
C GLY A 239 22.53 -10.28 -15.77
N GLY A 240 21.59 -9.96 -14.89
CA GLY A 240 21.22 -10.76 -13.73
C GLY A 240 22.27 -10.81 -12.60
N ASN A 241 23.29 -9.95 -12.65
CA ASN A 241 24.30 -9.88 -11.61
C ASN A 241 23.78 -9.10 -10.41
N ILE A 242 23.61 -9.80 -9.29
CA ILE A 242 23.20 -9.19 -8.02
C ILE A 242 24.45 -8.70 -7.27
N PRO A 243 24.34 -7.61 -6.48
CA PRO A 243 25.43 -7.17 -5.62
C PRO A 243 25.97 -8.29 -4.72
N LYS A 244 27.29 -8.50 -4.74
CA LYS A 244 27.96 -9.65 -4.10
C LYS A 244 27.92 -9.62 -2.57
N ASP A 245 27.62 -8.46 -2.00
CA ASP A 245 27.47 -8.23 -0.56
C ASP A 245 26.14 -8.75 -0.01
N LEU A 246 25.16 -9.07 -0.86
CA LEU A 246 23.89 -9.63 -0.42
C LEU A 246 24.01 -11.11 -0.02
N LYS A 247 23.44 -11.43 1.14
CA LYS A 247 23.18 -12.79 1.62
C LYS A 247 21.92 -13.39 0.97
N ALA A 248 20.94 -12.54 0.66
CA ALA A 248 19.72 -12.95 -0.02
C ALA A 248 19.16 -11.86 -0.95
N ALA A 249 18.51 -12.30 -2.02
CA ALA A 249 17.75 -11.45 -2.92
C ALA A 249 16.33 -11.98 -3.06
N VAL A 250 15.36 -11.11 -2.78
CA VAL A 250 13.95 -11.45 -2.72
C VAL A 250 13.20 -10.68 -3.80
N PHE A 251 12.47 -11.37 -4.66
CA PHE A 251 11.80 -10.77 -5.81
C PHE A 251 10.27 -10.87 -5.70
N LYS A 252 9.57 -9.74 -5.91
CA LYS A 252 8.09 -9.72 -5.92
C LYS A 252 7.52 -10.57 -7.06
N THR A 253 8.16 -10.56 -8.22
CA THR A 253 7.83 -11.39 -9.38
C THR A 253 8.88 -12.49 -9.53
N PRO A 254 8.52 -13.73 -9.91
CA PRO A 254 9.49 -14.78 -10.15
C PRO A 254 10.47 -14.37 -11.26
N ILE A 255 11.77 -14.35 -10.96
CA ILE A 255 12.80 -14.23 -11.98
C ILE A 255 13.26 -15.65 -12.31
N VAL A 256 12.89 -16.13 -13.49
CA VAL A 256 12.84 -17.57 -13.71
C VAL A 256 14.23 -18.18 -13.91
N ASN A 257 15.24 -17.50 -14.50
CA ASN A 257 16.48 -18.21 -14.88
C ASN A 257 17.79 -17.41 -15.03
N ASN A 258 17.85 -16.11 -14.72
CA ASN A 258 18.99 -15.28 -15.13
C ASN A 258 19.85 -14.73 -14.00
N VAL A 259 19.58 -15.08 -12.74
CA VAL A 259 20.31 -14.50 -11.61
C VAL A 259 21.50 -15.38 -11.22
N ASN A 260 22.72 -14.82 -11.27
CA ASN A 260 23.95 -15.54 -10.95
C ASN A 260 24.43 -15.25 -9.51
N GLY A 261 24.82 -16.29 -8.76
CA GLY A 261 25.53 -16.15 -7.47
C GLY A 261 25.27 -17.28 -6.46
N ASN A 262 26.14 -17.39 -5.44
CA ASN A 262 26.01 -18.33 -4.30
C ASN A 262 25.08 -17.80 -3.18
N LEU A 263 24.05 -17.04 -3.52
CA LEU A 263 23.17 -16.35 -2.59
C LEU A 263 21.78 -16.98 -2.52
N CYS A 264 21.04 -16.73 -1.42
CA CYS A 264 19.65 -17.18 -1.31
C CYS A 264 18.75 -16.32 -2.20
N ILE A 265 18.34 -16.85 -3.36
CA ILE A 265 17.41 -16.20 -4.30
C ILE A 265 16.02 -16.77 -4.08
N ARG A 266 15.03 -15.92 -3.82
CA ARG A 266 13.67 -16.38 -3.58
C ARG A 266 12.59 -15.44 -4.10
N LYS A 267 11.40 -16.00 -4.31
CA LYS A 267 10.16 -15.26 -4.57
C LYS A 267 9.58 -14.76 -3.25
N MET A 268 9.17 -13.50 -3.20
CA MET A 268 8.41 -12.92 -2.11
C MET A 268 6.98 -13.49 -2.07
N HIS A 269 6.48 -13.81 -0.89
CA HIS A 269 5.05 -14.04 -0.69
C HIS A 269 4.39 -12.70 -0.40
N SER A 270 3.50 -12.25 -1.29
CA SER A 270 2.82 -10.95 -1.16
C SER A 270 1.64 -11.05 -0.18
N ILE A 271 1.93 -11.48 1.05
CA ILE A 271 0.93 -11.74 2.10
C ILE A 271 0.10 -10.49 2.41
N ALA A 272 0.72 -9.31 2.41
CA ALA A 272 0.03 -8.06 2.67
C ALA A 272 -1.07 -7.77 1.63
N ASP A 273 -0.92 -8.22 0.38
CA ASP A 273 -1.92 -8.04 -0.70
C ASP A 273 -3.26 -8.77 -0.40
N TYR A 274 -3.29 -9.72 0.55
CA TYR A 274 -4.54 -10.35 1.00
C TYR A 274 -5.33 -9.49 2.00
N PHE A 275 -4.67 -8.51 2.60
CA PHE A 275 -5.25 -7.57 3.55
C PHE A 275 -5.50 -6.19 2.92
N MET A 276 -5.30 -6.07 1.60
CA MET A 276 -5.70 -4.92 0.79
C MET A 276 -7.06 -5.21 0.14
N LEU A 277 -7.95 -4.22 0.08
CA LEU A 277 -9.34 -4.47 -0.33
C LEU A 277 -9.48 -4.82 -1.83
N ASP A 278 -8.77 -4.12 -2.71
CA ASP A 278 -8.81 -4.42 -4.16
C ASP A 278 -7.51 -4.01 -4.88
N ASN A 279 -6.39 -3.92 -4.16
CA ASN A 279 -5.13 -3.50 -4.75
C ASN A 279 -3.94 -4.27 -4.14
N SER A 280 -2.73 -3.96 -4.58
CA SER A 280 -1.49 -4.51 -4.01
C SER A 280 -0.86 -3.53 -3.03
N ALA A 281 -0.16 -4.05 -2.04
CA ALA A 281 0.65 -3.26 -1.14
C ALA A 281 1.98 -2.88 -1.80
N ASN A 282 2.55 -1.77 -1.34
CA ASN A 282 3.90 -1.37 -1.66
C ASN A 282 4.92 -2.36 -1.02
N MET A 283 6.21 -2.13 -1.26
CA MET A 283 7.26 -3.05 -0.81
C MET A 283 7.38 -3.16 0.71
N LEU A 284 7.09 -2.11 1.48
CA LEU A 284 7.28 -2.14 2.94
C LEU A 284 6.30 -3.10 3.64
N PRO A 285 4.96 -3.00 3.50
CA PRO A 285 4.03 -3.96 4.08
C PRO A 285 4.30 -5.38 3.59
N ASN A 286 4.59 -5.55 2.30
CA ASN A 286 4.89 -6.87 1.74
C ASN A 286 6.16 -7.48 2.34
N THR A 287 7.22 -6.69 2.51
CA THR A 287 8.48 -7.15 3.12
C THR A 287 8.29 -7.53 4.58
N VAL A 288 7.58 -6.71 5.35
CA VAL A 288 7.27 -7.04 6.75
C VAL A 288 6.44 -8.32 6.84
N ALA A 289 5.39 -8.43 6.02
CA ALA A 289 4.51 -9.59 6.02
C ALA A 289 5.26 -10.88 5.62
N ASP A 290 6.18 -10.80 4.66
CA ASP A 290 6.99 -11.92 4.20
C ASP A 290 8.07 -12.33 5.23
N LEU A 291 8.65 -11.38 5.98
CA LEU A 291 9.65 -11.67 7.02
C LEU A 291 9.06 -12.30 8.28
N LEU A 292 7.87 -11.84 8.72
CA LEU A 292 7.26 -12.27 9.99
C LEU A 292 7.15 -13.80 10.15
N PRO A 293 6.72 -14.57 9.13
CA PRO A 293 6.70 -16.03 9.17
C PRO A 293 8.03 -16.70 9.51
N TYR A 294 9.16 -16.09 9.15
CA TYR A 294 10.51 -16.63 9.42
C TYR A 294 11.03 -16.32 10.84
N ASN A 295 10.16 -15.79 11.69
CA ASN A 295 10.39 -15.66 13.14
C ASN A 295 11.64 -14.83 13.54
N PRO A 296 11.79 -13.59 13.03
CA PRO A 296 12.80 -12.68 13.56
C PRO A 296 12.54 -12.36 15.03
N SER A 297 13.59 -12.05 15.79
CA SER A 297 13.45 -11.60 17.19
C SER A 297 12.92 -10.17 17.29
N LYS A 298 13.21 -9.34 16.27
CA LYS A 298 12.76 -7.96 16.15
C LYS A 298 12.77 -7.52 14.70
N ILE A 299 11.77 -6.75 14.29
CA ILE A 299 11.81 -5.97 13.04
C ILE A 299 11.70 -4.49 13.41
N LYS A 300 12.66 -3.66 13.00
CA LYS A 300 12.57 -2.20 13.13
C LYS A 300 12.64 -1.53 11.76
N VAL A 301 11.70 -0.65 11.48
CA VAL A 301 11.59 0.10 10.23
C VAL A 301 12.26 1.46 10.41
N PHE A 302 13.17 1.78 9.51
CA PHE A 302 13.90 3.05 9.45
C PHE A 302 13.61 3.73 8.11
N SER A 303 13.77 5.06 8.05
CA SER A 303 13.71 5.81 6.78
C SER A 303 12.42 5.61 5.97
N CYS A 304 11.31 5.38 6.66
CA CYS A 304 9.99 5.22 6.06
C CYS A 304 8.99 6.10 6.80
N ASN A 305 8.26 6.93 6.07
CA ASN A 305 7.21 7.80 6.59
C ASN A 305 5.84 7.54 5.93
N MET A 306 5.69 6.41 5.22
CA MET A 306 4.47 6.09 4.47
C MET A 306 3.99 7.22 3.54
N ASN A 307 4.93 7.97 2.96
CA ASN A 307 4.74 9.07 2.01
C ASN A 307 4.19 10.40 2.56
N ILE A 308 4.12 10.62 3.88
CA ILE A 308 3.59 11.89 4.42
C ILE A 308 4.52 13.11 4.24
N SER A 309 5.81 12.92 3.93
CA SER A 309 6.74 14.03 3.64
C SER A 309 7.48 13.89 2.30
N PHE A 310 6.79 13.40 1.27
CA PHE A 310 7.34 13.20 -0.08
C PHE A 310 7.93 14.51 -0.66
N GLY A 311 9.21 14.52 -1.06
CA GLY A 311 9.83 15.67 -1.74
C GLY A 311 11.03 16.31 -1.03
N HIS A 312 11.32 15.95 0.23
CA HIS A 312 12.58 16.30 0.89
C HIS A 312 13.30 15.02 1.34
N GLY A 313 14.41 14.68 0.69
CA GLY A 313 15.24 13.52 1.05
C GLY A 313 14.76 12.15 0.55
N TYR A 314 13.72 12.08 -0.30
CA TYR A 314 13.33 10.81 -0.94
C TYR A 314 14.32 10.49 -2.06
N ASN A 315 15.07 9.40 -1.93
CA ASN A 315 16.01 9.01 -2.97
C ASN A 315 15.25 8.49 -4.20
N LEU A 316 15.25 9.30 -5.26
CA LEU A 316 14.60 9.00 -6.54
C LEU A 316 15.17 7.75 -7.23
N SER A 317 16.34 7.24 -6.85
CA SER A 317 16.89 6.01 -7.43
C SER A 317 16.09 4.74 -7.08
N TYR A 318 15.23 4.80 -6.04
CA TYR A 318 14.39 3.69 -5.61
C TYR A 318 13.13 3.48 -6.47
N GLY A 319 12.76 4.47 -7.29
CA GLY A 319 11.66 4.38 -8.24
C GLY A 319 12.07 5.01 -9.56
N GLN A 320 12.06 4.25 -10.65
CA GLN A 320 11.99 4.85 -11.98
C GLN A 320 10.60 5.46 -12.10
N ILE A 321 10.41 6.67 -11.58
CA ILE A 321 9.22 7.44 -11.89
C ILE A 321 9.56 8.10 -13.23
N PRO A 322 8.85 7.75 -14.33
CA PRO A 322 9.05 8.43 -15.59
C PRO A 322 8.89 9.93 -15.34
N VAL A 323 9.81 10.72 -15.89
CA VAL A 323 9.87 12.20 -15.79
C VAL A 323 8.56 12.88 -16.28
N ASN A 324 7.63 12.11 -16.84
CA ASN A 324 6.32 12.56 -17.31
C ASN A 324 5.21 12.57 -16.24
N ILE A 325 5.51 12.66 -14.93
CA ILE A 325 4.52 13.06 -13.91
C ILE A 325 3.86 14.40 -14.30
N ARG A 326 4.55 15.23 -15.12
CA ARG A 326 4.04 16.49 -15.65
C ARG A 326 2.79 16.39 -16.53
N GLU A 327 2.44 15.24 -17.10
CA GLU A 327 1.37 15.18 -18.11
C GLU A 327 0.05 14.59 -17.65
N LYS A 328 -0.08 14.16 -16.39
CA LYS A 328 -1.35 13.66 -15.87
C LYS A 328 -1.53 14.11 -14.43
N PHE A 329 -2.50 15.01 -14.22
CA PHE A 329 -3.08 15.42 -12.94
C PHE A 329 -3.72 14.25 -12.13
N TYR A 330 -3.20 13.04 -12.31
CA TYR A 330 -3.72 11.79 -11.80
C TYR A 330 -2.63 11.17 -10.91
N PRO A 331 -2.83 11.05 -9.59
CA PRO A 331 -2.17 10.04 -8.81
C PRO A 331 -2.60 8.68 -9.38
N THR A 332 -1.80 8.11 -10.28
CA THR A 332 -1.77 6.66 -10.48
C THR A 332 -1.18 6.03 -9.23
N ILE A 333 -1.88 6.14 -8.11
CA ILE A 333 -1.53 5.46 -6.88
C ILE A 333 -1.94 4.01 -7.10
N GLY A 334 -0.99 3.23 -7.59
CA GLY A 334 -1.14 1.79 -7.76
C GLY A 334 -1.26 1.02 -6.44
N HIS A 335 -1.35 1.68 -5.28
CA HIS A 335 -1.35 1.05 -3.95
C HIS A 335 -2.30 1.77 -2.97
N ASP A 336 -3.22 1.05 -2.32
CA ASP A 336 -4.22 1.62 -1.39
C ASP A 336 -3.55 2.21 -0.11
N PRO A 337 -3.51 3.55 0.09
CA PRO A 337 -2.84 4.14 1.25
C PRO A 337 -3.55 3.82 2.58
N PHE A 338 -4.87 3.61 2.55
CA PHE A 338 -5.66 3.32 3.74
C PHE A 338 -5.34 1.91 4.26
N SER A 339 -5.47 0.89 3.40
CA SER A 339 -5.18 -0.50 3.77
C SER A 339 -3.74 -0.68 4.25
N GLN A 340 -2.79 -0.05 3.55
CA GLN A 340 -1.37 -0.13 3.91
C GLN A 340 -1.07 0.51 5.26
N TYR A 341 -1.65 1.68 5.54
CA TYR A 341 -1.53 2.30 6.84
C TYR A 341 -2.13 1.42 7.94
N LYS A 342 -3.38 0.96 7.76
CA LYS A 342 -4.05 0.08 8.74
C LYS A 342 -3.25 -1.21 9.00
N PHE A 343 -2.66 -1.80 7.97
CA PHE A 343 -1.79 -2.96 8.09
C PHE A 343 -0.56 -2.68 8.94
N MET A 344 0.19 -1.62 8.63
CA MET A 344 1.40 -1.28 9.37
C MET A 344 1.09 -0.83 10.80
N GLU A 345 0.04 -0.03 10.98
CA GLU A 345 -0.45 0.45 12.27
C GLU A 345 -0.83 -0.73 13.18
N PHE A 346 -1.57 -1.71 12.66
CA PHE A 346 -1.95 -2.90 13.41
C PHE A 346 -0.72 -3.66 13.90
N LEU A 347 0.25 -3.91 13.01
CA LEU A 347 1.48 -4.61 13.39
C LEU A 347 2.30 -3.84 14.42
N TYR A 348 2.37 -2.51 14.29
CA TYR A 348 3.07 -1.64 15.22
C TYR A 348 2.41 -1.63 16.61
N LYS A 349 1.08 -1.42 16.67
CA LYS A 349 0.32 -1.41 17.93
C LYS A 349 0.41 -2.73 18.68
N ASN A 350 0.51 -3.85 17.95
CA ASN A 350 0.66 -5.18 18.54
C ASN A 350 2.13 -5.59 18.77
N SER A 351 3.08 -4.65 18.72
CA SER A 351 4.51 -4.90 18.98
C SER A 351 5.14 -5.98 18.08
N LEU A 352 4.60 -6.20 16.88
CA LEU A 352 5.16 -7.11 15.89
C LEU A 352 6.25 -6.44 15.06
N ILE A 353 6.22 -5.12 14.98
CA ILE A 353 7.26 -4.28 14.38
C ILE A 353 7.49 -3.03 15.24
N TYR A 354 8.64 -2.39 15.04
CA TYR A 354 9.03 -1.13 15.66
C TYR A 354 9.45 -0.11 14.59
N GLY A 355 9.54 1.16 14.96
CA GLY A 355 9.95 2.26 14.06
C GLY A 355 11.11 3.06 14.60
N SER A 356 11.89 3.68 13.72
CA SER A 356 12.60 4.93 14.03
C SER A 356 11.61 6.02 14.42
N GLU A 357 12.09 7.16 14.91
CA GLU A 357 11.26 8.27 15.37
C GLU A 357 10.22 8.70 14.31
N GLU A 358 10.63 8.78 13.05
CA GLU A 358 9.79 9.22 11.94
C GLU A 358 8.69 8.20 11.65
N PHE A 359 9.04 6.91 11.56
CA PHE A 359 8.06 5.85 11.33
C PHE A 359 7.09 5.74 12.51
N ALA A 360 7.62 5.79 13.74
CA ALA A 360 6.84 5.74 14.96
C ALA A 360 5.85 6.91 15.04
N HIS A 361 6.26 8.11 14.67
CA HIS A 361 5.37 9.27 14.57
C HIS A 361 4.22 9.01 13.60
N VAL A 362 4.48 8.46 12.41
CA VAL A 362 3.41 8.14 11.46
C VAL A 362 2.43 7.13 12.04
N MET A 363 2.93 6.08 12.69
CA MET A 363 2.07 5.02 13.27
C MET A 363 1.24 5.50 14.47
N THR A 364 1.52 6.66 15.05
CA THR A 364 0.76 7.24 16.18
C THR A 364 -0.29 8.28 15.76
N LEU A 365 -0.30 8.74 14.50
CA LEU A 365 -1.28 9.72 13.99
C LEU A 365 -2.73 9.21 14.06
N GLY A 366 -2.93 7.90 13.88
CA GLY A 366 -4.25 7.36 13.56
C GLY A 366 -4.64 7.65 12.12
N VAL A 367 -5.59 6.88 11.59
CA VAL A 367 -5.89 6.88 10.14
C VAL A 367 -6.45 8.21 9.63
N ASP A 368 -7.24 8.93 10.43
CA ASP A 368 -7.79 10.23 10.05
C ASP A 368 -6.69 11.27 9.82
N GLN A 369 -5.78 11.41 10.80
CA GLN A 369 -4.67 12.36 10.72
C GLN A 369 -3.63 11.95 9.67
N TYR A 370 -3.41 10.65 9.46
CA TYR A 370 -2.56 10.15 8.38
C TYR A 370 -3.11 10.54 7.00
N MET A 371 -4.40 10.30 6.75
CA MET A 371 -5.04 10.62 5.48
C MET A 371 -5.11 12.14 5.25
N GLU A 372 -5.31 12.94 6.30
CA GLU A 372 -5.21 14.39 6.24
C GLU A 372 -3.77 14.85 5.91
N SER A 373 -2.76 14.24 6.52
CA SER A 373 -1.35 14.55 6.25
C SER A 373 -0.97 14.23 4.80
N LEU A 374 -1.40 13.08 4.27
CA LEU A 374 -1.23 12.73 2.85
C LEU A 374 -1.90 13.74 1.93
N GLN A 375 -3.13 14.16 2.25
CA GLN A 375 -3.86 15.16 1.46
C GLN A 375 -3.14 16.49 1.46
N ASN A 376 -2.69 16.96 2.62
CA ASN A 376 -1.95 18.22 2.73
C ASN A 376 -0.65 18.16 1.94
N GLN A 377 0.06 17.04 1.97
CA GLN A 377 1.28 16.85 1.19
C GLN A 377 1.03 16.83 -0.32
N TYR A 378 -0.04 16.17 -0.76
CA TYR A 378 -0.42 16.17 -2.17
C TYR A 378 -0.82 17.57 -2.64
N CYS A 379 -1.65 18.27 -1.86
CA CYS A 379 -2.05 19.65 -2.12
C CYS A 379 -0.84 20.58 -2.19
N SER A 380 0.11 20.51 -1.24
CA SER A 380 1.27 21.39 -1.22
C SER A 380 2.15 21.23 -2.47
N GLN A 381 2.31 20.00 -2.97
CA GLN A 381 3.03 19.72 -4.21
C GLN A 381 2.33 20.28 -5.45
N LEU A 382 1.00 20.24 -5.50
CA LEU A 382 0.25 20.86 -6.60
C LEU A 382 0.51 22.37 -6.71
N PHE A 383 0.77 23.06 -5.58
CA PHE A 383 1.00 24.51 -5.56
C PHE A 383 2.47 24.94 -5.65
N SER A 384 3.43 24.04 -5.38
CA SER A 384 4.86 24.36 -5.47
C SER A 384 5.42 24.28 -6.90
N ILE A 385 4.63 23.81 -7.86
CA ILE A 385 5.00 23.80 -9.28
C ILE A 385 4.81 25.23 -9.85
N GLU A 386 5.90 25.98 -9.96
CA GLU A 386 5.89 27.17 -10.81
C GLU A 386 5.54 26.74 -12.25
N PRO A 387 4.62 27.45 -12.95
CA PRO A 387 4.33 27.14 -14.34
C PRO A 387 5.61 27.27 -15.14
N SER A 388 6.06 26.16 -15.73
CA SER A 388 7.22 26.17 -16.63
C SER A 388 6.97 27.19 -17.72
N THR A 389 7.86 28.17 -17.82
CA THR A 389 7.88 29.22 -18.86
C THR A 389 8.27 28.68 -20.24
N ASN A 390 7.93 27.42 -20.55
CA ASN A 390 8.03 26.91 -21.91
C ASN A 390 6.84 27.45 -22.71
N LYS A 391 6.99 28.70 -23.16
CA LYS A 391 6.45 29.14 -24.43
C LYS A 391 7.14 28.29 -25.51
N GLU A 392 6.57 27.14 -25.84
CA GLU A 392 6.80 26.57 -27.17
C GLU A 392 5.48 26.62 -27.93
N THR A 393 5.63 27.26 -29.08
CA THR A 393 4.69 27.71 -30.11
C THR A 393 3.68 26.65 -30.58
N CYS A 394 2.51 27.14 -31.02
CA CYS A 394 1.48 26.43 -31.79
C CYS A 394 2.01 25.48 -32.86
#